data_AF-A0A842UEH9-F1
#
_entry.id   AF-A0A842UEH9-F1
#
_cell.length_a   1.000
_cell.length_b   1.000
_cell.length_c   1.000
_cell.angle_alpha   90.00
_cell.angle_beta   90.00
_cell.angle_gamma   90.00
#
_symmetry.space_group_name_H-M   'P 1'
#
loop_
_entity.id
_entity.type
_entity.pdbx_description
1 polymer ?
#
loop_
_entity_poly.entity_id
_entity_poly.type
_entity_poly.pdbx_seq_one_letter_code
_entity_poly.pdbx_strand_id
1 'polypeptide(L)'
;MVKYKDHPNYSSNVTELDRAVENGDKRKVKELIERDAPVSERALRWASFKGYVDIVKILIDYKAPVSKWALFESTHYGYVDIIKMLIDYGAPVNRDAIYWASFYGYVDIVKMLIDYKAPVDEDALYRASVEGYIEIVKMIINYHQFTIKEIKFVMKHCNNEIKHILHRHLSMRILKEI
;
A
#
# COMPACT_ATOMS: atom_id res chain seq x y z
N MET A 1 -1.93 15.71 -7.97
CA MET A 1 -1.06 15.75 -6.77
C MET A 1 -1.93 16.08 -5.58
N VAL A 2 -2.38 15.08 -4.82
CA VAL A 2 -3.14 15.31 -3.58
C VAL A 2 -2.21 16.06 -2.63
N LYS A 3 -2.64 17.23 -2.17
CA LYS A 3 -1.86 18.06 -1.25
C LYS A 3 -1.78 17.33 0.08
N TYR A 4 -0.56 17.09 0.53
CA TYR A 4 -0.16 16.44 1.80
C TYR A 4 -0.65 17.15 3.08
N LYS A 5 -1.64 18.05 2.99
CA LYS A 5 -2.01 19.03 4.02
C LYS A 5 -3.18 18.62 4.92
N ASP A 6 -3.86 17.51 4.63
CA ASP A 6 -5.02 17.06 5.40
C ASP A 6 -4.74 15.86 6.33
N HIS A 7 -3.46 15.53 6.57
CA HIS A 7 -3.11 14.49 7.54
C HIS A 7 -3.11 15.06 8.97
N PRO A 8 -3.71 14.34 9.95
CA PRO A 8 -4.00 14.88 11.27
C PRO A 8 -2.72 15.35 11.99
N ASN A 9 -2.74 16.65 12.33
CA ASN A 9 -1.93 17.41 13.29
C ASN A 9 -0.62 16.78 13.80
N TYR A 10 0.51 17.37 13.35
CA TYR A 10 1.83 17.30 13.97
C TYR A 10 1.89 18.05 15.33
N SER A 11 0.96 17.79 16.25
CA SER A 11 0.95 18.45 17.57
C SER A 11 1.05 17.45 18.73
N SER A 12 2.07 16.60 18.69
CA SER A 12 2.58 15.89 19.88
C SER A 12 4.10 16.01 19.91
N ASN A 13 4.66 16.18 21.10
CA ASN A 13 6.04 16.60 21.35
C ASN A 13 7.03 15.70 20.60
N VAL A 14 7.84 16.25 19.68
CA VAL A 14 8.81 15.48 18.89
C VAL A 14 9.87 14.91 19.84
N THR A 15 9.86 13.58 20.03
CA THR A 15 10.80 12.92 20.94
C THR A 15 12.22 12.84 20.36
N GLU A 16 13.20 12.58 21.22
CA GLU A 16 14.57 12.30 20.77
C GLU A 16 14.63 11.03 19.90
N LEU A 17 13.82 10.01 20.21
CA LEU A 17 13.71 8.79 19.42
C LEU A 17 13.24 9.10 17.99
N ASP A 18 12.20 9.92 17.86
CA ASP A 18 11.68 10.27 16.55
C ASP A 18 12.70 11.05 15.70
N ARG A 19 13.50 11.94 16.32
CA ARG A 19 14.60 12.64 15.63
C ARG A 19 15.68 11.67 15.18
N ALA A 20 16.04 10.69 16.02
CA ALA A 20 17.00 9.65 15.66
C ALA A 20 16.50 8.81 14.47
N VAL A 21 15.20 8.48 14.45
CA VAL A 21 14.55 7.79 13.33
C VAL A 21 14.55 8.65 12.06
N GLU A 22 14.19 9.93 12.17
CA GLU A 22 14.16 10.85 11.03
C GLU A 22 15.54 11.00 10.36
N ASN A 23 16.60 10.99 11.17
CA ASN A 23 17.98 11.03 10.71
C ASN A 23 18.54 9.67 10.24
N GLY A 24 17.79 8.57 10.42
CA GLY A 24 18.25 7.23 10.08
C GLY A 24 19.35 6.69 11.01
N ASP A 25 19.54 7.28 12.20
CA ASP A 25 20.57 6.86 13.15
C ASP A 25 20.12 5.60 13.92
N LYS A 26 20.29 4.45 13.26
CA LYS A 26 19.97 3.13 13.82
C LYS A 26 20.62 2.89 15.19
N ARG A 27 21.86 3.36 15.40
CA ARG A 27 22.59 3.15 16.67
C ARG A 27 21.91 3.92 17.78
N LYS A 28 21.59 5.20 17.54
CA LYS A 28 20.91 6.05 18.51
C LYS A 28 19.48 5.58 18.77
N VAL A 29 18.76 5.08 17.75
CA VAL A 29 17.45 4.45 17.92
C VAL A 29 17.53 3.28 18.93
N LYS A 30 18.49 2.37 18.76
CA LYS A 30 18.67 1.25 19.71
C LYS A 30 19.01 1.74 21.12
N GLU A 31 19.99 2.64 21.24
CA GLU A 31 20.42 3.20 22.53
C GLU A 31 19.25 3.84 23.30
N LEU A 32 18.39 4.59 22.59
CA LEU A 32 17.23 5.25 23.20
C LEU A 32 16.18 4.24 23.65
N ILE A 33 15.87 3.25 22.83
CA ILE A 33 14.90 2.20 23.18
C ILE A 33 15.40 1.36 24.37
N GLU A 34 16.70 1.04 24.43
CA GLU A 34 17.34 0.34 25.56
C GLU A 34 17.31 1.16 26.87
N ARG A 35 17.08 2.48 26.78
CA ARG A 35 16.83 3.40 27.91
C ARG A 35 15.34 3.68 28.12
N ASP A 36 14.48 2.76 27.70
CA ASP A 36 13.02 2.83 27.82
C ASP A 36 12.38 4.03 27.11
N ALA A 37 13.02 4.59 26.06
CA ALA A 37 12.37 5.60 25.23
C ALA A 37 11.12 4.99 24.55
N PRO A 38 9.95 5.63 24.66
CA PRO A 38 8.72 5.08 24.12
C PRO A 38 8.77 5.02 22.59
N VAL A 39 8.51 3.84 22.03
CA VAL A 39 8.28 3.70 20.59
C VAL A 39 6.88 4.22 20.23
N SER A 40 6.78 4.90 19.09
CA SER A 40 5.55 5.56 18.67
C SER A 40 5.14 5.13 17.26
N GLU A 41 3.84 5.26 16.95
CA GLU A 41 3.34 5.14 15.58
C GLU A 41 4.08 6.10 14.64
N ARG A 42 4.40 7.31 15.14
CA ARG A 42 5.07 8.35 14.38
C ARG A 42 6.48 7.93 13.97
N ALA A 43 7.25 7.35 14.89
CA ALA A 43 8.56 6.77 14.60
C ALA A 43 8.45 5.71 13.50
N LEU A 44 7.51 4.76 13.64
CA LEU A 44 7.32 3.69 12.67
C LEU A 44 6.91 4.24 11.29
N ARG A 45 6.01 5.23 11.24
CA ARG A 45 5.61 5.91 10.01
C ARG A 45 6.79 6.61 9.34
N TRP A 46 7.61 7.35 10.08
CA TRP A 46 8.80 8.03 9.52
C TRP A 46 9.82 7.04 8.96
N ALA A 47 10.12 5.97 9.70
CA ALA A 47 11.01 4.92 9.23
C ALA A 47 10.48 4.26 7.95
N SER A 48 9.16 4.02 7.88
CA SER A 48 8.49 3.45 6.70
C SER A 48 8.50 4.40 5.50
N PHE A 49 8.26 5.69 5.72
CA PHE A 49 8.35 6.74 4.70
C PHE A 49 9.77 6.89 4.14
N LYS A 50 10.79 6.79 5.00
CA LYS A 50 12.19 6.91 4.60
C LYS A 50 12.80 5.62 4.03
N GLY A 51 12.10 4.49 4.11
CA GLY A 51 12.62 3.21 3.63
C GLY A 51 13.67 2.57 4.55
N TYR A 52 13.71 2.95 5.83
CA TYR A 52 14.69 2.44 6.78
C TYR A 52 14.30 1.05 7.31
N VAL A 53 14.49 0.01 6.49
CA VAL A 53 14.11 -1.39 6.78
C VAL A 53 14.57 -1.85 8.17
N ASP A 54 15.85 -1.63 8.51
CA ASP A 54 16.40 -2.00 9.83
C ASP A 54 15.71 -1.28 10.99
N ILE A 55 15.38 0.00 10.82
CA ILE A 55 14.74 0.81 11.86
C ILE A 55 13.27 0.40 12.01
N VAL A 56 12.57 0.14 10.90
CA VAL A 56 11.22 -0.43 10.92
C VAL A 56 11.21 -1.74 11.72
N LYS A 57 12.15 -2.65 11.43
CA LYS A 57 12.28 -3.91 12.14
C LYS A 57 12.47 -3.71 13.64
N ILE A 58 13.40 -2.84 14.05
CA ILE A 58 13.62 -2.51 15.46
C ILE A 58 12.33 -1.98 16.09
N LEU A 59 11.68 -0.99 15.48
CA LEU A 59 10.47 -0.39 16.06
C LEU A 59 9.34 -1.42 16.22
N ILE A 60 9.16 -2.32 15.25
CA ILE A 60 8.19 -3.42 15.30
C ILE A 60 8.55 -4.42 16.42
N ASP A 61 9.81 -4.83 16.53
CA ASP A 61 10.28 -5.77 17.56
C ASP A 61 9.98 -5.24 18.97
N TYR A 62 10.07 -3.91 19.14
CA TYR A 62 9.72 -3.19 20.37
C TYR A 62 8.26 -2.73 20.45
N LYS A 63 7.36 -3.31 19.66
CA LYS A 63 5.90 -3.13 19.72
C LYS A 63 5.41 -1.72 19.41
N ALA A 64 6.09 -1.01 18.49
CA ALA A 64 5.56 0.24 17.96
C ALA A 64 4.14 0.02 17.38
N PRO A 65 3.17 0.91 17.66
CA PRO A 65 1.83 0.79 17.10
C PRO A 65 1.87 0.78 15.57
N VAL A 66 1.36 -0.29 14.97
CA VAL A 66 1.29 -0.46 13.51
C VAL A 66 -0.02 0.12 12.99
N SER A 67 0.06 1.07 12.04
CA SER A 67 -1.12 1.73 11.48
C SER A 67 -1.17 1.65 9.96
N LYS A 68 -2.34 1.96 9.38
CA LYS A 68 -2.49 2.08 7.92
C LYS A 68 -1.55 3.12 7.30
N TRP A 69 -1.09 4.11 8.07
CA TRP A 69 -0.27 5.19 7.53
C TRP A 69 1.14 4.69 7.20
N ALA A 70 1.75 3.87 8.06
CA ALA A 70 3.04 3.25 7.74
C ALA A 70 2.96 2.38 6.47
N LEU A 71 1.85 1.62 6.32
CA LEU A 71 1.59 0.81 5.12
C LEU A 71 1.40 1.69 3.88
N PHE A 72 0.66 2.78 4.01
CA PHE A 72 0.46 3.75 2.93
C PHE A 72 1.78 4.35 2.44
N GLU A 73 2.61 4.88 3.35
CA GLU A 73 3.87 5.53 2.97
C GLU A 73 4.81 4.53 2.28
N SER A 74 5.00 3.36 2.88
CA SER A 74 5.85 2.32 2.29
C SER A 74 5.34 1.81 0.94
N THR A 75 4.01 1.73 0.76
CA THR A 75 3.38 1.39 -0.53
C THR A 75 3.60 2.48 -1.57
N HIS A 76 3.47 3.75 -1.18
CA HIS A 76 3.65 4.89 -2.09
C HIS A 76 5.06 4.94 -2.69
N TYR A 77 6.08 4.50 -1.94
CA TYR A 77 7.47 4.46 -2.37
C TYR A 77 7.95 3.07 -2.83
N GLY A 78 7.08 2.06 -2.82
CA GLY A 78 7.41 0.72 -3.34
C GLY A 78 8.31 -0.13 -2.43
N TYR A 79 8.35 0.11 -1.12
CA TYR A 79 9.23 -0.62 -0.20
C TYR A 79 8.67 -1.99 0.20
N VAL A 80 8.82 -2.98 -0.69
CA VAL A 80 8.29 -4.35 -0.56
C VAL A 80 8.58 -4.98 0.80
N ASP A 81 9.82 -4.92 1.29
CA ASP A 81 10.21 -5.55 2.56
C ASP A 81 9.51 -4.90 3.77
N ILE A 82 9.35 -3.57 3.74
CA ILE A 82 8.65 -2.84 4.80
C ILE A 82 7.16 -3.14 4.76
N ILE A 83 6.55 -3.15 3.57
CA ILE A 83 5.13 -3.49 3.39
C ILE A 83 4.85 -4.88 3.97
N LYS A 84 5.67 -5.87 3.60
CA LYS A 84 5.55 -7.24 4.09
C LYS A 84 5.63 -7.29 5.62
N MET A 85 6.66 -6.67 6.21
CA MET A 85 6.80 -6.61 7.68
C MET A 85 5.59 -5.93 8.33
N LEU A 86 5.13 -4.79 7.81
CA LEU A 86 4.00 -4.08 8.40
C LEU A 86 2.73 -4.94 8.39
N ILE A 87 2.42 -5.61 7.29
CA ILE A 87 1.25 -6.49 7.19
C ILE A 87 1.38 -7.70 8.11
N ASP A 88 2.55 -8.35 8.15
CA ASP A 88 2.83 -9.50 9.04
C ASP A 88 2.65 -9.15 10.53
N TYR A 89 2.82 -7.87 10.89
CA TYR A 89 2.61 -7.35 12.25
C TYR A 89 1.27 -6.61 12.43
N GLY A 90 0.30 -6.86 11.56
CA GLY A 90 -1.08 -6.44 11.76
C GLY A 90 -1.42 -5.05 11.23
N ALA A 91 -0.63 -4.48 10.31
CA ALA A 91 -1.04 -3.27 9.60
C ALA A 91 -2.38 -3.50 8.89
N PRO A 92 -3.38 -2.62 9.10
CA PRO A 92 -4.66 -2.77 8.44
C PRO A 92 -4.54 -2.53 6.94
N VAL A 93 -4.65 -3.62 6.18
CA VAL A 93 -4.70 -3.61 4.71
C VAL A 93 -6.01 -2.94 4.26
N ASN A 94 -5.90 -1.94 3.40
CA ASN A 94 -7.04 -1.14 2.95
C ASN A 94 -6.98 -0.86 1.44
N ARG A 95 -8.05 -0.27 0.90
CA ARG A 95 -8.18 0.04 -0.53
C ARG A 95 -7.14 1.04 -1.03
N ASP A 96 -6.67 1.94 -0.17
CA ASP A 96 -5.70 2.96 -0.57
C ASP A 96 -4.35 2.29 -0.93
N ALA A 97 -3.94 1.25 -0.18
CA ALA A 97 -2.71 0.53 -0.46
C ALA A 97 -2.73 -0.09 -1.87
N ILE A 98 -3.78 -0.84 -2.22
CA ILE A 98 -3.84 -1.48 -3.54
C ILE A 98 -4.07 -0.45 -4.66
N TYR A 99 -4.81 0.63 -4.39
CA TYR A 99 -4.95 1.74 -5.31
C TYR A 99 -3.59 2.34 -5.69
N TRP A 100 -2.74 2.69 -4.72
CA TRP A 100 -1.43 3.28 -5.00
C TRP A 100 -0.47 2.29 -5.64
N ALA A 101 -0.47 1.03 -5.21
CA ALA A 101 0.32 -0.02 -5.87
C ALA A 101 -0.09 -0.20 -7.34
N SER A 102 -1.40 -0.13 -7.63
CA SER A 102 -1.94 -0.19 -9.00
C SER A 102 -1.62 1.06 -9.81
N PHE A 103 -1.63 2.23 -9.18
CA PHE A 103 -1.27 3.51 -9.82
C PHE A 103 0.20 3.57 -10.23
N TYR A 104 1.11 3.04 -9.40
CA TYR A 104 2.55 3.05 -9.68
C TYR A 104 3.06 1.81 -10.42
N GLY A 105 2.21 0.82 -10.69
CA GLY A 105 2.61 -0.38 -11.43
C GLY A 105 3.39 -1.40 -10.61
N TYR A 106 3.25 -1.38 -9.28
CA TYR A 106 3.99 -2.27 -8.38
C TYR A 106 3.34 -3.67 -8.34
N VAL A 107 3.66 -4.50 -9.34
CA VAL A 107 3.13 -5.87 -9.51
C VAL A 107 3.29 -6.71 -8.22
N ASP A 108 4.49 -6.77 -7.66
CA ASP A 108 4.76 -7.59 -6.47
C ASP A 108 3.98 -7.10 -5.24
N ILE A 109 3.76 -5.79 -5.12
CA ILE A 109 2.99 -5.21 -4.02
C ILE A 109 1.50 -5.49 -4.22
N VAL A 110 0.97 -5.35 -5.44
CA VAL A 110 -0.42 -5.73 -5.74
C VAL A 110 -0.65 -7.21 -5.42
N LYS A 111 0.28 -8.08 -5.81
CA LYS A 111 0.21 -9.52 -5.53
C LYS A 111 0.12 -9.77 -4.03
N MET A 112 1.06 -9.19 -3.29
CA MET A 112 1.10 -9.30 -1.84
C MET A 112 -0.20 -8.82 -1.22
N LEU A 113 -0.68 -7.62 -1.57
CA LEU A 113 -1.93 -7.07 -1.03
C LEU A 113 -3.14 -7.97 -1.32
N ILE A 114 -3.23 -8.57 -2.51
CA ILE A 114 -4.26 -9.56 -2.86
C ILE A 114 -4.14 -10.83 -2.00
N ASP A 115 -2.93 -11.32 -1.77
CA ASP A 115 -2.67 -12.50 -0.92
C ASP A 115 -3.14 -12.25 0.53
N TYR A 116 -2.95 -11.03 1.04
CA TYR A 116 -3.47 -10.56 2.33
C TYR A 116 -4.91 -10.02 2.28
N LYS A 117 -5.67 -10.39 1.25
CA LYS A 117 -7.11 -10.08 1.11
C LYS A 117 -7.45 -8.59 1.16
N ALA A 118 -6.62 -7.74 0.56
CA ALA A 118 -6.91 -6.33 0.43
C ALA A 118 -8.31 -6.11 -0.17
N PRO A 119 -9.11 -5.18 0.38
CA PRO A 119 -10.32 -4.74 -0.29
C PRO A 119 -9.95 -4.01 -1.59
N VAL A 120 -10.68 -4.30 -2.65
CA VAL A 120 -10.45 -3.79 -4.01
C VAL A 120 -11.74 -3.16 -4.51
N ASP A 121 -11.62 -2.05 -5.22
CA ASP A 121 -12.73 -1.34 -5.87
C ASP A 121 -12.36 -0.95 -7.31
N GLU A 122 -13.30 -0.29 -7.99
CA GLU A 122 -13.16 0.16 -9.38
C GLU A 122 -11.95 1.08 -9.58
N ASP A 123 -11.56 1.87 -8.58
CA ASP A 123 -10.48 2.84 -8.71
C ASP A 123 -9.12 2.15 -8.96
N ALA A 124 -8.84 1.06 -8.26
CA ALA A 124 -7.61 0.28 -8.47
C ALA A 124 -7.57 -0.32 -9.90
N LEU A 125 -8.68 -0.89 -10.36
CA LEU A 125 -8.82 -1.41 -11.72
C LEU A 125 -8.66 -0.30 -12.76
N TYR A 126 -9.30 0.85 -12.52
CA TYR A 126 -9.26 2.02 -13.39
C TYR A 126 -7.83 2.53 -13.57
N ARG A 127 -7.09 2.73 -12.47
CA ARG A 127 -5.70 3.20 -12.53
C ARG A 127 -4.79 2.25 -13.29
N ALA A 128 -4.80 0.96 -12.95
CA ALA A 128 -4.00 -0.03 -13.66
C ALA A 128 -4.33 -0.08 -15.16
N SER A 129 -5.61 0.12 -15.50
CA SER A 129 -6.08 0.08 -16.89
C SER A 129 -5.70 1.32 -17.70
N VAL A 130 -5.76 2.51 -17.10
CA VAL A 130 -5.34 3.77 -17.73
C VAL A 130 -3.84 3.78 -17.98
N GLU A 131 -3.05 3.34 -17.00
CA GLU A 131 -1.58 3.27 -17.12
C GLU A 131 -1.11 2.07 -17.97
N GLY A 132 -2.01 1.13 -18.31
CA GLY A 132 -1.71 0.00 -19.18
C GLY A 132 -1.00 -1.18 -18.51
N TYR A 133 -1.08 -1.31 -17.19
CA TYR A 133 -0.47 -2.39 -16.42
C TYR A 133 -1.27 -3.70 -16.54
N ILE A 134 -1.05 -4.40 -17.66
CA ILE A 134 -1.76 -5.64 -18.04
C ILE A 134 -1.77 -6.69 -16.92
N GLU A 135 -0.62 -6.92 -16.28
CA GLU A 135 -0.51 -7.94 -15.24
C GLU A 135 -1.37 -7.60 -14.03
N ILE A 136 -1.30 -6.35 -13.56
CA ILE A 136 -2.12 -5.85 -12.45
C ILE A 136 -3.61 -5.93 -12.80
N VAL A 137 -4.00 -5.52 -14.02
CA VAL A 137 -5.40 -5.64 -14.46
C VAL A 137 -5.88 -7.09 -14.40
N LYS A 138 -5.09 -8.04 -14.90
CA LYS A 138 -5.43 -9.47 -14.84
C LYS A 138 -5.56 -9.96 -13.39
N MET A 139 -4.67 -9.55 -12.50
CA MET A 139 -4.73 -9.92 -11.08
C MET A 139 -6.01 -9.38 -10.43
N ILE A 140 -6.31 -8.10 -10.65
CA ILE A 140 -7.47 -7.41 -10.06
C ILE A 140 -8.79 -8.04 -10.52
N ILE A 141 -8.99 -8.25 -11.83
CA ILE A 141 -10.26 -8.82 -12.35
C ILE A 141 -10.42 -10.30 -12.01
N ASN A 142 -9.34 -11.02 -11.73
CA ASN A 142 -9.41 -12.42 -11.28
C ASN A 142 -9.66 -12.53 -9.77
N TYR A 143 -9.28 -11.50 -9.00
CA TYR A 143 -9.46 -11.47 -7.55
C TYR A 143 -10.82 -10.90 -7.14
N HIS A 144 -11.28 -9.82 -7.79
CA HIS A 144 -12.51 -9.10 -7.43
C HIS A 144 -13.56 -9.15 -8.56
N GLN A 145 -14.81 -9.42 -8.18
CA GLN A 145 -15.93 -9.48 -9.13
C GLN A 145 -16.58 -8.10 -9.33
N PHE A 146 -16.12 -7.38 -10.35
CA PHE A 146 -16.71 -6.09 -10.74
C PHE A 146 -18.07 -6.25 -11.42
N THR A 147 -18.91 -5.22 -11.35
CA THR A 147 -20.14 -5.11 -12.13
C THR A 147 -19.83 -4.84 -13.61
N ILE A 148 -20.79 -5.15 -14.49
CA ILE A 148 -20.66 -4.82 -15.92
C ILE A 148 -20.52 -3.31 -16.13
N LYS A 149 -21.17 -2.50 -15.28
CA LYS A 149 -21.12 -1.03 -15.36
C LYS A 149 -19.71 -0.51 -15.10
N GLU A 150 -19.05 -1.00 -14.04
CA GLU A 150 -17.69 -0.61 -13.68
C GLU A 150 -16.69 -1.02 -14.78
N ILE A 151 -16.75 -2.27 -15.26
CA ILE A 151 -15.87 -2.72 -16.34
C ILE A 151 -16.08 -1.87 -17.60
N LYS A 152 -17.33 -1.58 -17.98
CA LYS A 152 -17.63 -0.70 -19.13
C LYS A 152 -17.14 0.74 -18.92
N PHE A 153 -17.13 1.26 -17.69
CA PHE A 153 -16.58 2.57 -17.40
C PHE A 153 -15.07 2.60 -17.60
N VAL A 154 -14.35 1.62 -17.05
CA VAL A 154 -12.89 1.48 -17.22
C VAL A 154 -12.50 1.38 -18.70
N MET A 155 -13.25 0.60 -19.48
CA MET A 155 -12.99 0.41 -20.91
C MET A 155 -13.09 1.69 -21.75
N LYS A 156 -13.76 2.75 -21.26
CA LYS A 156 -13.80 4.05 -21.95
C LYS A 156 -12.49 4.81 -21.88
N HIS A 157 -11.62 4.46 -20.92
CA HIS A 157 -10.43 5.24 -20.57
C HIS A 157 -9.11 4.49 -20.74
N CYS A 158 -9.15 3.18 -21.02
CA CYS A 158 -7.95 2.36 -21.20
C CYS A 158 -7.55 2.20 -22.69
N ASN A 159 -6.33 1.72 -22.91
CA ASN A 159 -5.85 1.37 -24.25
C ASN A 159 -6.60 0.15 -24.85
N ASN A 160 -6.38 -0.11 -26.14
CA ASN A 160 -7.07 -1.19 -26.87
C ASN A 160 -6.75 -2.59 -26.32
N GLU A 161 -5.53 -2.81 -25.82
CA GLU A 161 -5.10 -4.09 -25.29
C GLU A 161 -5.82 -4.43 -23.98
N ILE A 162 -5.85 -3.48 -23.02
CA ILE A 162 -6.63 -3.61 -21.79
C ILE A 162 -8.12 -3.76 -22.10
N LYS A 163 -8.64 -2.98 -23.05
CA LYS A 163 -10.04 -3.08 -23.49
C LYS A 163 -10.37 -4.49 -23.99
N HIS A 164 -9.48 -5.11 -24.76
CA HIS A 164 -9.64 -6.49 -25.23
C HIS A 164 -9.66 -7.50 -24.08
N ILE A 165 -8.76 -7.34 -23.09
CA ILE A 165 -8.71 -8.19 -21.89
C ILE A 165 -10.02 -8.10 -21.11
N LEU A 166 -10.52 -6.88 -20.87
CA LEU A 166 -11.76 -6.65 -20.14
C LEU A 166 -13.00 -7.18 -20.89
N HIS A 167 -13.06 -7.00 -22.21
CA HIS A 167 -14.11 -7.62 -23.04
C HIS A 167 -14.12 -9.14 -22.90
N ARG A 168 -12.95 -9.78 -23.04
CA ARG A 168 -12.82 -11.24 -22.93
C ARG A 168 -13.24 -11.73 -21.54
N HIS A 169 -12.87 -11.02 -20.48
CA HIS A 169 -13.28 -11.34 -19.12
C HIS A 169 -14.81 -11.29 -18.94
N LEU A 170 -15.48 -10.25 -19.48
CA LEU A 170 -16.94 -10.15 -19.47
C LEU A 170 -17.61 -11.31 -20.23
N SER A 171 -17.15 -11.63 -21.43
CA SER A 171 -17.72 -12.72 -22.24
C SER A 171 -17.62 -14.07 -21.53
N MET A 172 -16.49 -14.36 -20.88
CA MET A 172 -16.32 -15.60 -20.12
C MET A 172 -17.23 -15.69 -18.90
N ARG A 173 -17.58 -14.56 -18.27
CA ARG A 173 -18.50 -14.54 -17.13
C ARG A 173 -19.93 -14.85 -17.54
N ILE A 174 -20.42 -14.22 -18.62
CA ILE A 174 -21.78 -14.44 -19.12
C ILE A 174 -22.00 -15.92 -19.48
N LEU A 175 -20.99 -16.57 -20.08
CA LEU A 175 -21.06 -17.99 -20.42
C LEU A 175 -21.09 -18.95 -19.21
N LYS A 176 -20.65 -18.50 -18.02
CA LYS A 176 -20.69 -19.31 -16.79
C LYS A 176 -22.00 -19.15 -16.01
N GLU A 177 -22.81 -18.17 -16.35
CA GLU A 177 -24.07 -17.82 -15.68
C GLU A 177 -25.31 -18.35 -16.41
N ILE A 178 -25.14 -19.05 -17.55
CA ILE A 178 -26.17 -19.72 -18.36
C ILE A 178 -26.04 -21.23 -18.17
#